data_AF-A0A1N6HEE1-F1
#
_entry.id   AF-A0A1N6HEE1-F1
#
_cell.length_a   1.000
_cell.length_b   1.000
_cell.length_c   1.000
_cell.angle_alpha   90.00
_cell.angle_beta   90.00
_cell.angle_gamma   90.00
#
_symmetry.space_group_name_H-M   'P 1'
#
loop_
_entity.id
_entity.type
_entity.pdbx_description
1 polymer ?
#
loop_
_entity_poly.entity_id
_entity_poly.type
_entity_poly.pdbx_seq_one_letter_code
_entity_poly.pdbx_strand_id
1 'polypeptide(L)' 'MELVASLLLLLTVYFFGSLSLIQEVIQPKVSIEIDQVSHKKHIVSNYSKILLLSFTTSLLPTTVAYFLFF' A
#
# COMPACT_ATOMS: atom_id res chain seq x y z
N MET A 1 8.06 -19.14 -16.52
CA MET A 1 6.72 -19.03 -15.90
C MET A 1 6.82 -19.09 -14.38
N GLU A 2 7.57 -20.05 -13.84
CA GLU A 2 7.81 -20.21 -12.39
C GLU A 2 8.41 -18.96 -11.73
N LEU A 3 9.46 -18.38 -12.33
CA LEU A 3 10.14 -17.19 -11.81
C LEU A 3 9.19 -16.00 -11.57
N VAL A 4 8.30 -15.73 -12.53
CA VAL A 4 7.31 -14.64 -12.41
C VAL A 4 6.31 -14.92 -11.28
N ALA A 5 5.88 -16.17 -11.14
CA ALA A 5 4.98 -16.57 -10.07
C ALA A 5 5.63 -16.42 -8.68
N SER A 6 6.90 -16.83 -8.55
CA SER A 6 7.68 -16.67 -7.31
C SER A 6 7.88 -15.20 -6.95
N LEU A 7 8.15 -14.35 -7.95
CA LEU A 7 8.29 -12.91 -7.78
C LEU A 7 6.98 -12.25 -7.32
N LEU A 8 5.86 -12.63 -7.93
CA LEU A 8 4.53 -12.13 -7.52
C LEU A 8 4.16 -12.58 -6.11
N LEU A 9 4.49 -13.83 -5.75
CA LEU A 9 4.30 -14.33 -4.39
C LEU A 9 5.11 -13.51 -3.37
N LEU A 10 6.40 -13.28 -3.65
CA LEU A 10 7.29 -12.46 -2.82
C LEU A 10 6.77 -11.03 -2.66
N LEU A 11 6.40 -10.40 -3.77
CA LEU A 11 5.84 -9.05 -3.78
C LEU A 11 4.59 -8.97 -2.92
N THR A 12 3.71 -9.97 -3.01
CA THR A 12 2.45 -10.02 -2.25
C THR A 12 2.71 -10.18 -0.76
N VAL A 13 3.62 -11.07 -0.37
CA VAL A 13 3.99 -11.28 1.04
C VAL A 13 4.59 -9.99 1.64
N TYR A 14 5.55 -9.37 0.94
CA TYR A 14 6.13 -8.11 1.40
C TYR A 14 5.13 -6.96 1.39
N PHE A 15 4.19 -6.94 0.45
CA PHE A 15 3.12 -5.95 0.41
C PHE A 15 2.22 -6.04 1.63
N PHE A 16 1.74 -7.25 1.98
CA PHE A 16 0.91 -7.42 3.18
C PHE A 16 1.67 -7.11 4.47
N GLY A 17 2.94 -7.49 4.56
CA GLY A 17 3.79 -7.14 5.71
C GLY A 17 4.04 -5.63 5.81
N SER A 18 4.27 -4.95 4.68
CA SER A 18 4.42 -3.48 4.68
C SER A 18 3.11 -2.78 5.04
N LEU A 19 1.98 -3.32 4.57
CA LEU A 19 0.65 -2.80 4.83
C LEU A 19 0.28 -2.86 6.31
N SER A 20 0.62 -3.93 7.03
CA SER A 20 0.39 -4.01 8.47
C SER A 20 1.23 -2.98 9.23
N LEU A 21 2.52 -2.87 8.91
CA LEU A 21 3.43 -1.91 9.55
C LEU A 21 3.03 -0.46 9.28
N ILE A 22 2.66 -0.13 8.05
CA ILE A 22 2.26 1.23 7.68
C ILE A 22 0.92 1.59 8.31
N GLN A 23 -0.02 0.66 8.45
CA GLN A 23 -1.29 0.93 9.16
C GLN A 23 -1.08 1.19 10.65
N GLU A 24 -0.06 0.58 11.27
CA GLU A 24 0.32 0.84 12.65
C GLU A 24 0.86 2.28 12.82
N VAL A 25 1.68 2.74 11.87
CA VAL A 25 2.27 4.11 11.89
C VAL A 25 1.26 5.17 11.41
N ILE A 26 0.53 4.87 10.34
CA ILE A 26 -0.44 5.74 9.68
C ILE A 26 -1.81 5.10 9.81
N GLN A 27 -2.53 5.45 10.87
CA GLN A 27 -3.87 4.93 11.10
C GLN A 27 -4.82 5.31 9.95
N PRO A 28 -5.65 4.37 9.48
CA PRO A 28 -6.66 4.66 8.48
C PRO A 28 -7.69 5.65 9.04
N LYS A 29 -7.92 6.74 8.31
CA LYS A 29 -8.87 7.79 8.65
C LYS A 29 -9.85 7.98 7.50
N VAL A 30 -11.13 8.05 7.87
CA VAL A 30 -12.23 8.42 6.98
C VAL A 30 -12.90 9.63 7.58
N SER A 31 -12.80 10.77 6.91
CA SER A 31 -13.53 11.99 7.27
C SER A 31 -14.56 12.31 6.20
N ILE A 32 -15.73 12.77 6.64
CA ILE A 32 -16.76 13.29 5.75
C ILE A 32 -16.63 14.80 5.83
N GLU A 33 -16.06 15.40 4.78
CA GLU A 33 -15.96 16.85 4.66
C GLU A 33 -17.22 17.35 3.95
N ILE A 34 -17.96 18.24 4.61
CA ILE A 34 -19.12 18.90 4.03
C ILE A 34 -18.61 20.20 3.45
N ASP A 35 -18.65 20.33 2.13
CA ASP A 35 -18.33 21.57 1.45
C ASP A 35 -19.42 22.60 1.78
N GLN A 36 -19.05 23.65 2.53
CA GLN A 36 -19.97 24.69 2.98
C GLN A 36 -20.53 25.52 1.82
N VAL A 37 -19.86 25.54 0.66
CA VAL A 37 -20.27 26.33 -0.52
C VAL A 37 -21.19 25.52 -1.43
N SER A 38 -20.95 24.22 -1.57
CA SER A 38 -21.68 23.35 -2.50
C SER A 38 -22.71 22.42 -1.84
N HIS A 39 -22.77 22.34 -0.50
CA HIS A 39 -23.50 21.30 0.25
C HIS A 39 -23.20 19.85 -0.18
N LYS A 40 -22.09 19.62 -0.90
CA LYS A 40 -21.64 18.30 -1.32
C LYS A 40 -20.82 17.65 -0.21
N LYS A 41 -21.14 16.39 0.09
CA LYS A 41 -20.38 15.56 1.02
C LYS A 41 -19.23 14.91 0.24
N HIS A 42 -18.00 15.21 0.61
CA HIS A 42 -16.81 14.52 0.12
C HIS A 42 -16.31 13.55 1.19
N ILE A 43 -16.15 12.28 0.82
CA ILE A 43 -15.50 11.30 1.67
C ILE A 43 -14.00 11.41 1.40
N VAL A 44 -13.27 11.95 2.37
CA VAL A 44 -11.81 12.02 2.32
C VAL A 44 -11.26 10.83 3.09
N SER A 45 -10.46 10.01 2.43
CA SER A 45 -9.79 8.88 3.07
C SER A 45 -8.31 8.82 2.71
N ASN A 46 -7.49 8.37 3.66
CA ASN A 46 -6.06 8.17 3.45
C ASN A 46 -5.71 6.75 2.96
N TYR A 47 -6.70 5.88 2.74
CA TYR A 47 -6.48 4.49 2.31
C TYR A 47 -5.65 4.38 1.04
N SER A 48 -5.91 5.24 0.04
CA SER A 48 -5.14 5.24 -1.20
C SER A 48 -3.66 5.57 -0.94
N LYS A 49 -3.37 6.49 -0.02
CA LYS A 49 -1.99 6.84 0.38
C LYS A 49 -1.31 5.68 1.10
N ILE A 50 -2.03 5.02 2.01
CA ILE A 50 -1.54 3.83 2.74
C ILE A 50 -1.21 2.70 1.76
N LEU A 51 -2.12 2.40 0.83
CA LEU A 51 -1.92 1.36 -0.18
C LEU A 51 -0.73 1.67 -1.09
N LEU A 52 -0.64 2.91 -1.59
CA LEU A 52 0.45 3.32 -2.45
C LEU A 52 1.79 3.23 -1.73
N LEU A 53 1.87 3.74 -0.49
CA LEU A 53 3.08 3.68 0.31
C LEU A 53 3.49 2.24 0.61
N SER A 54 2.52 1.38 0.96
CA SER A 54 2.80 -0.04 1.24
C SER A 54 3.31 -0.77 0.01
N PHE A 55 2.77 -0.44 -1.17
CA PHE A 55 3.22 -1.01 -2.43
C PHE A 55 4.62 -0.53 -2.81
N THR A 56 4.92 0.76 -2.67
CA THR A 56 6.26 1.26 -2.98
C THR A 56 7.30 0.74 -1.99
N THR A 57 6.95 0.61 -0.71
CA THR A 57 7.83 0.00 0.30
C THR A 57 8.09 -1.47 0.02
N SER A 58 7.11 -2.24 -0.47
CA SER A 58 7.31 -3.66 -0.77
C SER A 58 8.13 -3.92 -2.03
N LEU A 59 8.23 -2.95 -2.95
CA LEU A 59 9.10 -3.07 -4.13
C LEU A 59 10.58 -3.16 -3.74
N LEU A 60 11.04 -2.39 -2.74
CA LEU A 60 12.44 -2.41 -2.30
C LEU A 60 12.95 -3.82 -1.93
N PRO A 61 12.36 -4.53 -0.95
CA PRO A 61 12.81 -5.87 -0.60
C PRO A 61 12.56 -6.88 -1.72
N THR A 62 11.53 -6.70 -2.55
CA THR A 62 11.28 -7.55 -3.72
C THR A 62 12.39 -7.41 -4.75
N THR A 63 12.82 -6.19 -5.06
CA THR A 63 13.92 -5.91 -5.98
C THR A 63 15.25 -6.43 -5.42
N VAL A 64 15.50 -6.28 -4.12
CA VAL A 64 16.69 -6.86 -3.47
C VAL A 64 16.67 -8.38 -3.57
N ALA A 65 15.54 -9.02 -3.26
CA ALA A 65 15.39 -10.47 -3.38
C ALA A 65 15.58 -10.94 -4.84
N TYR A 66 15.10 -10.17 -5.81
CA TYR A 66 15.34 -10.44 -7.22
C TYR A 66 16.83 -10.48 -7.53
N PHE A 67 17.59 -9.44 -7.20
CA PHE A 67 19.03 -9.40 -7.47
C PHE A 67 19.87 -10.43 -6.71
N LEU A 68 19.39 -10.92 -5.57
CA LEU A 68 20.14 -11.88 -4.73
C LEU A 68 19.86 -13.35 -5.09
N PHE A 69 18.65 -13.68 -5.53
CA PHE A 69 18.19 -15.07 -5.67
C PHE A 69 17.78 -15.47 -7.08
N PHE A 70 17.68 -14.52 -8.01
CA PHE A 70 17.28 -14.75 -9.40
C PHE A 70 18.31 -14.18 -10.38
#